data_AF-A0A9R0ZAI2-F1
#
_entry.id   AF-A0A9R0ZAI2-F1
#
_cell.length_a   1.000
_cell.length_b   1.000
_cell.length_c   1.000
_cell.angle_alpha   90.00
_cell.angle_beta   90.00
_cell.angle_gamma   90.00
#
_symmetry.space_group_name_H-M   'P 1'
#
loop_
_entity.id
_entity.type
_entity.pdbx_description
1 polymer ?
#
loop_
_entity_poly.entity_id
_entity_poly.type
_entity_poly.pdbx_seq_one_letter_code
_entity_poly.pdbx_strand_id
1 'polypeptide(L)'
;MKFNPIIESFLVHLSAPNVDQFINLLLAIPAQGYGNSLAYIMSEWSQLQGEIQGAYQIKVTTTALALLISTRHPELSRIEVNGHLVKTSAGITTRSKARVTPDNWTKIPLPSKIFALLADTLAEIQEQVGDDADNIDEEDSDWEEVQNGDATPHDIMYSASVPSNANPSVEHLNAMAKVFDEDEDDSYDDDLAKTDSLNEVKLLDFLTNTFVNLWDSDRPLFEYLCQGLTNPQRVAVQKVLQK
;
A
#
# COMPACT_ATOMS: atom_id res chain seq x y z
N MET A 1 -19.35 2.99 -10.59
CA MET A 1 -18.66 3.20 -9.30
C MET A 1 -17.25 3.61 -9.64
N LYS A 2 -16.83 4.82 -9.24
CA LYS A 2 -15.43 5.21 -9.38
C LYS A 2 -14.62 4.39 -8.37
N PHE A 3 -13.41 4.00 -8.74
CA PHE A 3 -12.48 3.32 -7.84
C PHE A 3 -11.88 4.36 -6.87
N ASN A 4 -11.78 4.06 -5.57
CA ASN A 4 -11.22 4.97 -4.57
C ASN A 4 -10.30 4.20 -3.61
N PRO A 5 -8.97 4.23 -3.83
CA PRO A 5 -8.02 3.35 -3.15
C PRO A 5 -8.09 3.44 -1.62
N ILE A 6 -8.52 4.57 -1.07
CA ILE A 6 -8.73 4.76 0.37
C ILE A 6 -9.85 3.83 0.86
N ILE A 7 -11.00 3.85 0.20
CA ILE A 7 -12.14 2.99 0.52
C ILE A 7 -11.76 1.50 0.42
N GLU A 8 -11.11 1.10 -0.68
CA GLU A 8 -10.72 -0.30 -0.84
C GLU A 8 -9.67 -0.74 0.19
N SER A 9 -8.76 0.16 0.59
CA SER A 9 -7.79 -0.12 1.65
C SER A 9 -8.45 -0.33 3.01
N PHE A 10 -9.47 0.44 3.35
CA PHE A 10 -10.25 0.19 4.57
C PHE A 10 -10.93 -1.17 4.57
N LEU A 11 -11.52 -1.58 3.44
CA LEU A 11 -12.15 -2.90 3.34
C LEU A 11 -11.13 -4.04 3.56
N VAL A 12 -9.89 -3.88 3.11
CA VAL A 12 -8.80 -4.82 3.40
C VAL A 12 -8.51 -4.86 4.90
N HIS A 13 -8.35 -3.71 5.56
CA HIS A 13 -8.07 -3.64 7.00
C HIS A 13 -9.21 -4.21 7.85
N LEU A 14 -10.46 -3.89 7.52
CA LEU A 14 -11.64 -4.46 8.20
C LEU A 14 -11.73 -5.98 8.04
N SER A 15 -11.12 -6.51 6.98
CA SER A 15 -11.07 -7.95 6.74
C SER A 15 -9.94 -8.64 7.49
N ALA A 16 -8.97 -7.93 8.07
CA ALA A 16 -7.92 -8.52 8.87
C ALA A 16 -8.48 -9.19 10.14
N PRO A 17 -7.97 -10.37 10.55
CA PRO A 17 -6.87 -11.13 9.95
C PRO A 17 -7.29 -12.03 8.76
N ASN A 18 -8.57 -12.05 8.38
CA ASN A 18 -9.14 -12.91 7.34
C ASN A 18 -9.05 -12.32 5.91
N VAL A 19 -7.98 -11.62 5.57
CA VAL A 19 -7.81 -10.96 4.25
C VAL A 19 -7.93 -11.96 3.09
N ASP A 20 -7.50 -13.21 3.30
CA ASP A 20 -7.68 -14.32 2.35
C ASP A 20 -9.16 -14.57 1.98
N GLN A 21 -10.07 -14.48 2.95
CA GLN A 21 -11.52 -14.62 2.70
C GLN A 21 -12.08 -13.42 1.93
N PHE A 22 -11.57 -12.22 2.19
CA PHE A 22 -11.92 -11.03 1.42
C PHE A 22 -11.51 -11.15 -0.05
N ILE A 23 -10.30 -11.68 -0.32
CA ILE A 23 -9.86 -12.01 -1.68
C ILE A 23 -10.85 -12.99 -2.33
N ASN A 24 -11.21 -14.07 -1.64
CA ASN A 24 -12.19 -15.06 -2.14
C ASN A 24 -13.57 -14.44 -2.44
N LEU A 25 -14.02 -13.49 -1.62
CA LEU A 25 -15.25 -12.73 -1.87
C LEU A 25 -15.13 -11.90 -3.17
N LEU A 26 -14.05 -11.14 -3.34
CA LEU A 26 -13.83 -10.33 -4.54
C LEU A 26 -13.71 -11.16 -5.82
N LEU A 27 -13.22 -12.40 -5.72
CA LEU A 27 -13.18 -13.35 -6.84
C LEU A 27 -14.58 -13.82 -7.27
N ALA A 28 -15.54 -13.87 -6.34
CA ALA A 28 -16.92 -14.29 -6.61
C ALA A 28 -17.79 -13.17 -7.22
N ILE A 29 -17.34 -11.92 -7.17
CA ILE A 29 -18.07 -10.77 -7.69
C ILE A 29 -17.60 -10.47 -9.12
N PRO A 30 -18.52 -10.39 -10.12
CA PRO A 30 -18.15 -10.03 -11.48
C PRO A 30 -17.85 -8.53 -11.60
N ALA A 31 -16.88 -8.17 -12.44
CA ALA A 31 -16.57 -6.79 -12.79
C ALA A 31 -16.52 -6.61 -14.32
N GLN A 32 -17.13 -5.55 -14.82
CA GLN A 32 -17.26 -5.33 -16.26
C GLN A 32 -15.89 -5.10 -16.90
N GLY A 33 -15.55 -5.92 -17.91
CA GLY A 33 -14.27 -5.83 -18.62
C GLY A 33 -13.11 -6.54 -17.92
N TYR A 34 -13.35 -7.15 -16.77
CA TYR A 34 -12.36 -7.89 -15.99
C TYR A 34 -12.86 -9.31 -15.67
N GLY A 35 -11.94 -10.20 -15.28
CA GLY A 35 -12.30 -11.57 -14.91
C GLY A 35 -13.13 -11.65 -13.61
N ASN A 36 -12.89 -10.73 -12.69
CA ASN A 36 -13.56 -10.60 -11.39
C ASN A 36 -13.25 -9.21 -10.79
N SER A 37 -13.91 -8.88 -9.69
CA SER A 37 -13.70 -7.60 -8.99
C SER A 37 -12.30 -7.43 -8.43
N LEU A 38 -11.63 -8.50 -7.99
CA LEU A 38 -10.24 -8.42 -7.54
C LEU A 38 -9.32 -7.92 -8.66
N ALA A 39 -9.45 -8.47 -9.87
CA ALA A 39 -8.66 -8.05 -11.03
C ALA A 39 -8.90 -6.59 -11.41
N TYR A 40 -10.15 -6.11 -11.32
CA TYR A 40 -10.48 -4.70 -11.52
C TYR A 40 -9.83 -3.81 -10.46
N ILE A 41 -10.11 -4.06 -9.18
CA ILE A 41 -9.60 -3.30 -8.03
C ILE A 41 -8.07 -3.21 -8.09
N MET A 42 -7.38 -4.33 -8.27
CA MET A 42 -5.92 -4.35 -8.26
C MET A 42 -5.30 -3.69 -9.50
N SER A 43 -6.00 -3.69 -10.64
CA SER A 43 -5.57 -2.97 -11.84
C SER A 43 -5.64 -1.47 -11.65
N GLU A 44 -6.74 -0.95 -11.09
CA GLU A 44 -6.91 0.48 -10.82
C GLU A 44 -6.00 0.95 -9.68
N TRP A 45 -5.99 0.23 -8.55
CA TRP A 45 -5.19 0.57 -7.37
C TRP A 45 -3.71 0.69 -7.71
N SER A 46 -3.14 -0.32 -8.39
CA SER A 46 -1.71 -0.34 -8.68
C SER A 46 -1.24 0.76 -9.64
N GLN A 47 -2.16 1.39 -10.39
CA GLN A 47 -1.88 2.55 -11.22
C GLN A 47 -1.93 3.85 -10.40
N LEU A 48 -2.90 3.95 -9.48
CA LEU A 48 -3.10 5.15 -8.67
C LEU A 48 -2.18 5.23 -7.46
N GLN A 49 -1.58 4.12 -6.99
CA GLN A 49 -0.78 4.11 -5.75
C GLN A 49 0.32 5.18 -5.73
N GLY A 50 1.01 5.41 -6.87
CA GLY A 50 2.06 6.43 -6.97
C GLY A 50 1.54 7.87 -7.12
N GLU A 51 0.23 8.07 -7.24
CA GLU A 51 -0.43 9.38 -7.31
C GLU A 51 -1.06 9.80 -5.97
N ILE A 52 -1.12 8.89 -4.99
CA ILE A 52 -1.65 9.17 -3.66
C ILE A 52 -0.76 10.19 -2.97
N GLN A 53 -1.39 11.14 -2.28
CA GLN A 53 -0.73 12.18 -1.49
C GLN A 53 -1.33 12.19 -0.08
N GLY A 54 -0.55 12.63 0.90
CA GLY A 54 -0.94 12.70 2.31
C GLY A 54 -0.41 11.52 3.12
N ALA A 55 0.09 11.83 4.32
CA ALA A 55 0.77 10.85 5.18
C ALA A 55 -0.16 9.69 5.55
N TYR A 56 -1.37 10.01 5.98
CA TYR A 56 -2.38 9.05 6.39
C TYR A 56 -2.80 8.12 5.23
N GLN A 57 -3.15 8.66 4.07
CA GLN A 57 -3.57 7.85 2.92
C GLN A 57 -2.46 6.91 2.45
N ILE A 58 -1.22 7.38 2.46
CA ILE A 58 -0.07 6.54 2.10
C ILE A 58 0.13 5.44 3.12
N LYS A 59 0.02 5.70 4.42
CA LYS A 59 0.00 4.65 5.45
C LYS A 59 -1.07 3.61 5.16
N VAL A 60 -2.34 4.01 5.13
CA VAL A 60 -3.48 3.09 4.97
C VAL A 60 -3.35 2.28 3.67
N THR A 61 -3.11 2.93 2.54
CA THR A 61 -3.05 2.18 1.27
C THR A 61 -1.84 1.24 1.20
N THR A 62 -0.68 1.66 1.72
CA THR A 62 0.54 0.85 1.72
C THR A 62 0.43 -0.34 2.67
N THR A 63 -0.10 -0.15 3.88
CA THR A 63 -0.31 -1.25 4.83
C THR A 63 -1.33 -2.25 4.31
N ALA A 64 -2.39 -1.80 3.63
CA ALA A 64 -3.35 -2.70 2.99
C ALA A 64 -2.73 -3.54 1.86
N LEU A 65 -1.87 -2.94 1.01
CA LEU A 65 -1.13 -3.67 -0.02
C LEU A 65 -0.18 -4.71 0.58
N ALA A 66 0.48 -4.38 1.68
CA ALA A 66 1.32 -5.30 2.45
C ALA A 66 0.52 -6.46 3.07
N LEU A 67 -0.69 -6.21 3.58
CA LEU A 67 -1.60 -7.25 4.04
C LEU A 67 -2.02 -8.19 2.89
N LEU A 68 -2.36 -7.63 1.73
CA LEU A 68 -2.75 -8.40 0.55
C LEU A 68 -1.63 -9.35 0.08
N ILE A 69 -0.40 -8.86 -0.10
CA ILE A 69 0.71 -9.73 -0.54
C ILE A 69 1.09 -10.78 0.53
N SER A 70 0.94 -10.45 1.81
CA SER A 70 1.21 -11.37 2.93
C SER A 70 0.27 -12.59 2.94
N THR A 71 -0.93 -12.48 2.36
CA THR A 71 -1.83 -13.64 2.18
C THR A 71 -1.21 -14.73 1.32
N ARG A 72 -0.31 -14.37 0.39
CA ARG A 72 0.24 -15.25 -0.65
C ARG A 72 -0.84 -16.01 -1.42
N HIS A 73 -2.03 -15.41 -1.54
CA HIS A 73 -3.17 -16.06 -2.18
C HIS A 73 -2.84 -16.36 -3.66
N PRO A 74 -2.97 -17.62 -4.14
CA PRO A 74 -2.52 -18.02 -5.48
C PRO A 74 -3.13 -17.21 -6.63
N GLU A 75 -4.37 -16.77 -6.47
CA GLU A 75 -5.07 -15.96 -7.47
C GLU A 75 -4.43 -14.58 -7.69
N LEU A 76 -3.69 -14.04 -6.72
CA LEU A 76 -2.93 -12.80 -6.93
C LEU A 76 -1.94 -12.97 -8.08
N SER A 77 -1.27 -14.12 -8.16
CA SER A 77 -0.30 -14.41 -9.23
C SER A 77 -0.93 -14.58 -10.62
N ARG A 78 -2.25 -14.73 -10.71
CA ARG A 78 -2.97 -14.85 -11.99
C ARG A 78 -3.40 -13.51 -12.57
N ILE A 79 -3.29 -12.43 -11.79
CA ILE A 79 -3.64 -11.09 -12.22
C ILE A 79 -2.39 -10.41 -12.80
N GLU A 80 -2.52 -9.86 -14.00
CA GLU A 80 -1.50 -9.03 -14.64
C GLU A 80 -1.92 -7.56 -14.61
N VAL A 81 -1.00 -6.69 -14.18
CA VAL A 81 -1.23 -5.24 -14.07
C VAL A 81 -0.19 -4.46 -14.85
N ASN A 82 -0.42 -3.16 -15.01
CA ASN A 82 0.52 -2.28 -15.72
C ASN A 82 1.81 -2.09 -14.89
N GLY A 83 2.95 -2.43 -15.50
CA GLY A 83 4.29 -2.25 -14.95
C GLY A 83 4.88 -0.91 -15.39
N HIS A 84 5.92 -0.95 -16.22
CA HIS A 84 6.62 0.25 -16.70
C HIS A 84 6.13 0.69 -18.07
N LEU A 85 6.21 2.00 -18.32
CA LEU A 85 5.92 2.58 -19.63
C LEU A 85 7.02 2.20 -20.63
N VAL A 86 6.64 1.49 -21.69
CA VAL A 86 7.49 1.15 -22.82
C VAL A 86 7.62 2.39 -23.72
N LYS A 87 8.73 3.11 -23.59
CA LYS A 87 9.03 4.27 -24.44
C LYS A 87 9.33 3.81 -25.87
N THR A 88 8.34 3.89 -26.76
CA THR A 88 8.46 3.49 -28.17
C THR A 88 9.16 4.51 -29.06
N SER A 89 9.47 5.72 -28.57
CA SER A 89 10.16 6.76 -29.36
C SER A 89 11.35 7.36 -28.63
N ALA A 90 12.51 7.35 -29.28
CA ALA A 90 13.67 8.12 -28.85
C ALA A 90 13.41 9.63 -29.09
N GLY A 91 13.36 10.43 -28.02
CA GLY A 91 13.20 11.89 -28.05
C GLY A 91 12.08 12.43 -27.15
N ILE A 92 11.98 13.76 -27.03
CA ILE A 92 10.89 14.43 -26.31
C ILE A 92 9.57 14.16 -27.04
N THR A 93 8.65 13.44 -26.39
CA THR A 93 7.30 13.24 -26.89
C THR A 93 6.47 14.48 -26.58
N THR A 94 6.15 15.27 -27.61
CA THR A 94 5.22 16.40 -27.50
C THR A 94 3.78 15.90 -27.39
N ARG A 95 2.88 16.67 -26.77
CA ARG A 95 1.46 16.31 -26.58
C ARG A 95 0.74 15.86 -27.87
N SER A 96 1.13 16.40 -29.02
CA SER A 96 0.58 16.00 -30.33
C SER A 96 1.02 14.60 -30.78
N LYS A 97 2.20 14.14 -30.35
CA LYS A 97 2.78 12.82 -30.71
C LYS A 97 2.28 11.70 -29.78
N ALA A 98 2.01 12.01 -28.52
CA ALA A 98 1.36 11.09 -27.57
C ALA A 98 -0.09 10.74 -27.99
N ARG A 99 -0.81 11.67 -28.65
CA ARG A 99 -2.17 11.41 -29.15
C ARG A 99 -2.21 10.40 -30.32
N VAL A 100 -1.09 10.17 -30.99
CA VAL A 100 -0.98 9.31 -32.19
C VAL A 100 -0.32 7.96 -31.86
N THR A 101 0.38 7.87 -30.73
CA THR A 101 1.05 6.65 -30.27
C THR A 101 0.59 6.39 -28.84
N PRO A 102 -0.40 5.50 -28.63
CA PRO A 102 -0.86 5.21 -27.28
C PRO A 102 0.29 4.67 -26.42
N ASP A 103 0.30 5.07 -25.16
CA ASP A 103 1.26 4.62 -24.17
C ASP A 103 1.15 3.11 -23.98
N ASN A 104 2.22 2.39 -24.29
CA ASN A 104 2.30 0.95 -24.10
C ASN A 104 2.93 0.68 -22.75
N TRP A 105 2.23 -0.05 -21.88
CA TRP A 105 2.75 -0.47 -20.58
C TRP A 105 3.14 -1.94 -20.64
N THR A 106 4.24 -2.31 -19.98
CA THR A 106 4.54 -3.74 -19.76
C THR A 106 3.44 -4.34 -18.88
N LYS A 107 3.14 -5.63 -19.07
CA LYS A 107 2.31 -6.39 -18.14
C LYS A 107 3.22 -7.17 -17.18
N ILE A 108 2.96 -7.05 -15.88
CA ILE A 108 3.69 -7.79 -14.84
C ILE A 108 2.72 -8.47 -13.88
N PRO A 109 3.14 -9.58 -13.22
CA PRO A 109 2.32 -10.22 -12.19
C PRO A 109 2.01 -9.25 -11.05
N LEU A 110 0.79 -9.30 -10.54
CA LEU A 110 0.35 -8.44 -9.44
C LEU A 110 1.24 -8.52 -8.19
N PRO A 111 1.69 -9.70 -7.71
CA PRO A 111 2.61 -9.75 -6.56
C PRO A 111 3.90 -8.97 -6.81
N SER A 112 4.46 -9.02 -8.03
CA SER A 112 5.64 -8.24 -8.40
C SER A 112 5.36 -6.73 -8.35
N LYS A 113 4.19 -6.29 -8.81
CA LYS A 113 3.80 -4.87 -8.75
C LYS A 113 3.61 -4.40 -7.31
N ILE A 114 2.89 -5.16 -6.48
CA ILE A 114 2.69 -4.83 -5.06
C ILE A 114 4.04 -4.74 -4.35
N PHE A 115 4.88 -5.76 -4.51
CA PHE A 115 6.20 -5.80 -3.89
C PHE A 115 7.08 -4.61 -4.30
N ALA A 116 7.04 -4.22 -5.58
CA ALA A 116 7.76 -3.04 -6.06
C ALA A 116 7.23 -1.74 -5.44
N LEU A 117 5.91 -1.57 -5.32
CA LEU A 117 5.30 -0.40 -4.67
C LEU A 117 5.72 -0.29 -3.20
N LEU A 118 5.65 -1.40 -2.45
CA LEU A 118 6.10 -1.43 -1.04
C LEU A 118 7.59 -1.09 -0.91
N ALA A 119 8.41 -1.56 -1.85
CA ALA A 119 9.85 -1.30 -1.85
C ALA A 119 10.18 0.15 -2.26
N ASP A 120 9.37 0.79 -3.11
CA ASP A 120 9.50 2.21 -3.42
C ASP A 120 9.21 3.04 -2.17
N THR A 121 8.08 2.80 -1.51
CA THR A 121 7.73 3.51 -0.27
C THR A 121 8.80 3.31 0.82
N LEU A 122 9.33 2.09 0.97
CA LEU A 122 10.43 1.83 1.90
C LEU A 122 11.69 2.64 1.54
N ALA A 123 12.03 2.73 0.26
CA ALA A 123 13.20 3.49 -0.19
C ALA A 123 13.03 5.00 0.07
N GLU A 124 11.84 5.54 -0.17
CA GLU A 124 11.51 6.94 0.11
C GLU A 124 11.61 7.28 1.60
N ILE A 125 11.06 6.44 2.48
CA ILE A 125 11.18 6.60 3.94
C ILE A 125 12.65 6.60 4.36
N GLN A 126 13.44 5.64 3.85
CA GLN A 126 14.86 5.53 4.19
C GLN A 126 15.71 6.70 3.67
N GLU A 127 15.31 7.32 2.55
CA GLU A 127 15.99 8.52 2.03
C GLU A 127 15.72 9.75 2.91
N GLN A 128 14.49 9.87 3.46
CA GLN A 128 14.12 10.97 4.36
C GLN A 128 14.84 10.91 5.71
N VAL A 129 14.98 9.71 6.29
CA VAL A 129 15.59 9.50 7.61
C VAL A 129 17.13 9.63 7.60
N GLY A 130 17.76 9.58 6.42
CA GLY A 130 19.21 9.70 6.26
C GLY A 130 20.00 8.39 6.50
N ASP A 131 21.30 8.41 6.17
CA ASP A 131 22.17 7.21 6.16
C ASP A 131 22.75 6.80 7.54
N ASP A 132 22.51 7.57 8.61
CA ASP A 132 22.96 7.23 9.97
C ASP A 132 21.98 6.27 10.67
N ALA A 133 21.88 5.05 10.12
CA ALA A 133 20.99 3.98 10.59
C ALA A 133 21.27 3.44 12.01
N ASP A 134 22.28 3.98 12.70
CA ASP A 134 22.65 3.64 14.08
C ASP A 134 22.03 4.61 15.13
N ASN A 135 21.44 5.74 14.70
CA ASN A 135 20.62 6.64 15.53
C ASN A 135 19.33 7.00 14.78
N ILE A 136 18.49 6.01 14.53
CA ILE A 136 17.18 6.21 13.92
C ILE A 136 16.28 6.78 15.01
N ASP A 137 16.09 8.09 15.02
CA ASP A 137 14.89 8.65 15.63
C ASP A 137 13.79 8.56 14.56
N GLU A 138 12.94 7.54 14.69
CA GLU A 138 11.87 7.22 13.73
C GLU A 138 10.83 8.36 13.61
N GLU A 139 10.90 9.36 14.49
CA GLU A 139 10.04 10.55 14.51
C GLU A 139 10.37 11.58 13.41
N ASP A 140 11.51 11.45 12.72
CA ASP A 140 11.94 12.44 11.70
C ASP A 140 11.39 12.16 10.28
N SER A 141 10.68 11.05 10.05
CA SER A 141 10.07 10.79 8.74
C SER A 141 8.79 11.60 8.56
N ASP A 142 8.62 12.22 7.39
CA ASP A 142 7.39 12.96 7.03
C ASP A 142 6.11 12.09 7.10
N TRP A 143 6.26 10.77 7.15
CA TRP A 143 5.16 9.84 7.33
C TRP A 143 4.80 9.65 8.81
N GLU A 144 5.72 9.84 9.74
CA GLU A 144 5.52 9.67 11.18
C GLU A 144 5.13 10.98 11.87
N GLU A 145 4.02 11.59 11.43
CA GLU A 145 3.49 12.77 12.11
C GLU A 145 3.05 12.44 13.55
N VAL A 146 3.79 12.94 14.53
CA VAL A 146 3.44 12.83 15.95
C VAL A 146 2.19 13.67 16.22
N GLN A 147 1.05 13.02 16.42
CA GLN A 147 -0.12 13.70 16.97
C GLN A 147 0.23 14.22 18.37
N ASN A 148 0.52 15.52 18.48
CA ASN A 148 0.55 16.22 19.76
C ASN A 148 -0.89 16.38 20.27
N GLY A 149 -1.49 15.27 20.68
CA GLY A 149 -2.79 15.18 21.35
C GLY A 149 -2.61 14.45 22.67
N ASP A 150 -3.11 15.03 23.76
CA ASP A 150 -3.05 14.57 25.14
C ASP A 150 -3.68 13.17 25.33
N ALA A 151 -2.96 12.12 24.96
CA ALA A 151 -3.38 10.73 25.16
C ALA A 151 -2.78 10.20 26.47
N THR A 152 -3.66 9.98 27.45
CA THR A 152 -3.30 9.39 28.74
C THR A 152 -2.65 8.01 28.56
N PRO A 153 -1.53 7.72 29.22
CA PRO A 153 -0.74 6.52 28.97
C PRO A 153 -1.32 5.31 29.70
N HIS A 154 -2.18 4.52 29.06
CA HIS A 154 -2.48 3.15 29.52
C HIS A 154 -2.35 2.14 28.36
N ASP A 155 -1.33 1.29 28.51
CA ASP A 155 -1.15 -0.03 27.93
C ASP A 155 -0.92 -0.14 26.40
N ILE A 156 0.15 0.49 25.92
CA ILE A 156 0.77 0.15 24.63
C ILE A 156 1.67 -1.08 24.82
N MET A 157 1.06 -2.25 24.75
CA MET A 157 1.78 -3.52 24.67
C MET A 157 2.30 -3.69 23.24
N TYR A 158 3.63 -3.66 23.08
CA TYR A 158 4.36 -3.98 21.85
C TYR A 158 3.76 -5.22 21.16
N SER A 159 3.06 -4.99 20.06
CA SER A 159 2.76 -5.99 19.05
C SER A 159 2.82 -5.31 17.70
N ALA A 160 3.79 -5.71 16.88
CA ALA A 160 3.92 -5.36 15.47
C ALA A 160 2.82 -6.01 14.60
N SER A 161 1.60 -6.02 15.12
CA SER A 161 0.39 -6.42 14.44
C SER A 161 -0.40 -5.14 14.23
N VAL A 162 -0.97 -4.93 13.03
CA VAL A 162 -2.15 -4.07 12.89
C VAL A 162 -3.08 -4.42 14.06
N PRO A 163 -3.63 -3.47 14.84
CA PRO A 163 -4.46 -3.78 16.00
C PRO A 163 -5.64 -4.68 15.57
N SER A 164 -5.43 -5.98 15.69
CA SER A 164 -6.24 -6.99 15.01
C SER A 164 -7.50 -7.35 15.80
N ASN A 165 -8.06 -6.41 16.56
CA ASN A 165 -9.23 -6.69 17.39
C ASN A 165 -10.02 -5.46 17.87
N ALA A 166 -9.71 -4.25 17.42
CA ALA A 166 -10.61 -3.14 17.67
C ALA A 166 -11.74 -3.22 16.63
N ASN A 167 -12.95 -3.61 17.05
CA ASN A 167 -14.13 -3.32 16.23
C ASN A 167 -14.06 -1.82 15.89
N PRO A 168 -14.15 -1.43 14.60
CA PRO A 168 -14.10 -0.04 14.22
C PRO A 168 -15.15 0.71 15.05
N SER A 169 -14.74 1.81 15.69
CA SER A 169 -15.66 2.59 16.52
C SER A 169 -16.80 3.11 15.63
N VAL A 170 -17.95 3.40 16.24
CA VAL A 170 -19.08 4.01 15.51
C VAL A 170 -18.64 5.33 14.86
N GLU A 171 -17.72 6.06 15.51
CA GLU A 171 -17.11 7.27 14.97
C GLU A 171 -16.26 6.99 13.74
N HIS A 172 -15.43 5.94 13.76
CA HIS A 172 -14.64 5.50 12.61
C HIS A 172 -15.54 5.10 11.43
N LEU A 173 -16.60 4.32 11.67
CA LEU A 173 -17.56 3.93 10.62
C LEU A 173 -18.32 5.14 10.06
N ASN A 174 -18.68 6.11 10.90
CA ASN A 174 -19.30 7.34 10.45
C ASN A 174 -18.34 8.21 9.62
N ALA A 175 -17.08 8.30 10.02
CA ALA A 175 -16.04 9.00 9.26
C ALA A 175 -15.80 8.33 7.92
N MET A 176 -15.76 6.99 7.88
CA MET A 176 -15.71 6.24 6.61
C MET A 176 -16.93 6.54 5.75
N ALA A 177 -18.15 6.47 6.31
CA ALA A 177 -19.38 6.73 5.57
C ALA A 177 -19.38 8.12 4.91
N LYS A 178 -18.81 9.14 5.56
CA LYS A 178 -18.64 10.46 4.96
C LYS A 178 -17.72 10.46 3.74
N VAL A 179 -16.67 9.63 3.72
CA VAL A 179 -15.79 9.48 2.53
C VAL A 179 -16.50 8.78 1.36
N PHE A 180 -17.51 7.95 1.63
CA PHE A 180 -18.33 7.34 0.58
C PHE A 180 -19.31 8.33 -0.07
N ASP A 181 -19.76 9.36 0.67
CA ASP A 181 -20.64 10.40 0.15
C ASP A 181 -19.81 11.44 -0.62
N GLU A 182 -19.56 11.18 -1.91
CA GLU A 182 -18.75 11.98 -2.86
C GLU A 182 -19.19 13.46 -3.05
N ASP A 183 -20.15 13.99 -2.26
CA ASP A 183 -20.81 15.29 -2.46
C ASP A 183 -20.24 16.45 -1.62
N GLU A 184 -19.26 16.22 -0.72
CA GLU A 184 -18.71 17.29 0.12
C GLU A 184 -17.16 17.23 0.25
N ASP A 185 -16.59 18.41 0.52
CA ASP A 185 -15.17 18.87 0.54
C ASP A 185 -14.04 17.89 0.96
N ASP A 186 -12.81 18.19 0.55
CA ASP A 186 -11.56 17.46 0.86
C ASP A 186 -11.19 17.44 2.38
N SER A 187 -12.05 17.98 3.24
CA SER A 187 -11.86 18.13 4.69
C SER A 187 -12.09 16.85 5.50
N TYR A 188 -12.59 15.77 4.90
CA TYR A 188 -12.97 14.55 5.63
C TYR A 188 -11.83 13.62 6.00
N ASP A 189 -10.68 13.78 5.34
CA ASP A 189 -9.51 12.97 5.60
C ASP A 189 -8.89 13.25 6.98
N ASP A 190 -9.01 14.49 7.47
CA ASP A 190 -8.54 14.90 8.79
C ASP A 190 -9.35 14.27 9.95
N ASP A 191 -10.65 14.03 9.77
CA ASP A 191 -11.49 13.32 10.76
C ASP A 191 -11.09 11.84 10.88
N LEU A 192 -10.74 11.20 9.76
CA LEU A 192 -10.29 9.80 9.73
C LEU A 192 -8.90 9.64 10.35
N ALA A 193 -7.95 10.48 9.95
CA ALA A 193 -6.60 10.45 10.49
C ALA A 193 -6.55 10.61 12.02
N LYS A 194 -7.49 11.35 12.61
CA LYS A 194 -7.60 11.55 14.07
C LYS A 194 -8.21 10.37 14.81
N THR A 195 -9.10 9.62 14.18
CA THR A 195 -9.90 8.58 14.85
C THR A 195 -9.40 7.17 14.56
N ASP A 196 -8.62 7.00 13.50
CA ASP A 196 -8.13 5.71 13.06
C ASP A 196 -6.74 5.39 13.62
N SER A 197 -6.66 4.27 14.34
CA SER A 197 -5.41 3.69 14.85
C SER A 197 -4.37 3.38 13.76
N LEU A 198 -4.78 3.27 12.48
CA LEU A 198 -3.82 3.10 11.38
C LEU A 198 -2.91 4.31 11.21
N ASN A 199 -3.32 5.51 11.65
CA ASN A 199 -2.47 6.68 11.59
C ASN A 199 -1.29 6.60 12.57
N GLU A 200 -1.45 5.86 13.67
CA GLU A 200 -0.41 5.62 14.69
C GLU A 200 0.57 4.52 14.28
N VAL A 201 0.29 3.79 13.19
CA VAL A 201 1.19 2.73 12.70
C VAL A 201 2.47 3.36 12.18
N LYS A 202 3.60 2.93 12.77
CA LYS A 202 4.93 3.20 12.24
C LYS A 202 5.13 2.45 10.93
N LEU A 203 5.10 3.17 9.82
CA LEU A 203 5.12 2.62 8.48
C LEU A 203 6.46 1.90 8.19
N LEU A 204 7.57 2.47 8.65
CA LEU A 204 8.90 1.84 8.49
C LEU A 204 8.96 0.46 9.16
N ASP A 205 8.50 0.37 10.41
CA ASP A 205 8.46 -0.88 11.17
C ASP A 205 7.52 -1.88 10.51
N PHE A 206 6.35 -1.42 10.08
CA PHE A 206 5.36 -2.27 9.43
C PHE A 206 5.89 -2.89 8.14
N LEU A 207 6.52 -2.08 7.29
CA LEU A 207 7.14 -2.54 6.05
C LEU A 207 8.32 -3.47 6.33
N THR A 208 9.21 -3.11 7.26
CA THR A 208 10.35 -3.93 7.69
C THR A 208 9.86 -5.32 8.11
N ASN A 209 8.87 -5.38 8.99
CA ASN A 209 8.28 -6.64 9.45
C ASN A 209 7.63 -7.41 8.28
N THR A 210 6.95 -6.73 7.36
CA THR A 210 6.35 -7.37 6.17
C THR A 210 7.42 -8.05 5.31
N PHE A 211 8.53 -7.35 5.01
CA PHE A 211 9.61 -7.92 4.19
C PHE A 211 10.33 -9.08 4.90
N VAL A 212 10.63 -8.94 6.20
CA VAL A 212 11.24 -10.01 7.01
C VAL A 212 10.33 -11.23 7.09
N ASN A 213 9.04 -11.03 7.37
CA ASN A 213 8.07 -12.13 7.42
C ASN A 213 7.95 -12.87 6.09
N LEU A 214 7.96 -12.15 4.96
CA LEU A 214 7.91 -12.77 3.63
C LEU A 214 9.19 -13.53 3.31
N TRP A 215 10.35 -12.99 3.68
CA TRP A 215 11.65 -13.66 3.55
C TRP A 215 11.71 -14.96 4.34
N ASP A 216 11.28 -14.94 5.60
CA ASP A 216 11.30 -16.11 6.48
C ASP A 216 10.25 -17.16 6.09
N SER A 217 9.10 -16.71 5.60
CA SER A 217 7.97 -17.60 5.27
C SER A 217 8.06 -18.23 3.89
N ASP A 218 8.59 -17.53 2.89
CA ASP A 218 8.68 -17.99 1.50
C ASP A 218 9.84 -17.32 0.76
N ARG A 219 11.06 -17.76 1.10
CA ARG A 219 12.29 -17.25 0.50
C ARG A 219 12.34 -17.37 -1.03
N PRO A 220 11.94 -18.48 -1.67
CA PRO A 220 11.92 -18.56 -3.14
C PRO A 220 11.02 -17.51 -3.79
N LEU A 221 9.82 -17.28 -3.25
CA LEU A 221 8.93 -16.21 -3.73
C LEU A 221 9.59 -14.84 -3.55
N PHE A 222 10.15 -14.57 -2.37
CA PHE A 222 10.82 -13.31 -2.10
C PHE A 222 11.97 -13.05 -3.09
N GLU A 223 12.86 -14.02 -3.29
CA GLU A 223 13.99 -13.91 -4.21
C GLU A 223 13.53 -13.70 -5.66
N TYR A 224 12.42 -14.33 -6.07
CA TYR A 224 11.79 -14.08 -7.36
C TYR A 224 11.27 -12.63 -7.48
N LEU A 225 10.56 -12.12 -6.46
CA LEU A 225 10.04 -10.76 -6.46
C LEU A 225 11.16 -9.70 -6.51
N CYS A 226 12.30 -9.95 -5.84
CA CYS A 226 13.47 -9.07 -5.89
C CYS A 226 14.10 -8.91 -7.27
N GLN A 227 13.88 -9.84 -8.21
CA GLN A 227 14.41 -9.74 -9.58
C GLN A 227 13.77 -8.60 -10.36
N GLY A 228 12.51 -8.26 -10.04
CA GLY A 228 11.76 -7.18 -10.68
C GLY A 228 12.07 -5.79 -10.13
N LEU A 229 12.84 -5.68 -9.06
CA LEU A 229 13.13 -4.41 -8.40
C LEU A 229 14.19 -3.57 -9.13
N THR A 230 14.02 -2.25 -9.06
CA THR A 230 15.04 -1.25 -9.37
C THR A 230 16.19 -1.29 -8.34
N ASN A 231 17.30 -0.60 -8.62
CA ASN A 231 18.43 -0.57 -7.70
C ASN A 231 18.09 0.10 -6.35
N PRO A 232 17.42 1.28 -6.29
CA PRO A 232 17.03 1.88 -5.01
C PRO A 232 16.14 0.96 -4.17
N GLN A 233 15.09 0.39 -4.77
CA GLN A 233 14.20 -0.59 -4.13
C GLN A 233 14.98 -1.79 -3.56
N ARG A 234 15.88 -2.38 -4.36
CA ARG A 234 16.66 -3.54 -3.94
C ARG A 234 17.58 -3.21 -2.75
N VAL A 235 18.23 -2.05 -2.78
CA VAL A 235 19.09 -1.59 -1.68
C VAL A 235 18.27 -1.39 -0.41
N ALA A 236 17.09 -0.76 -0.52
CA ALA A 236 16.23 -0.51 0.62
C ALA A 236 15.74 -1.81 1.29
N VAL A 237 15.30 -2.77 0.47
CA VAL A 237 14.89 -4.11 0.93
C VAL A 237 16.09 -4.89 1.53
N GLN A 238 17.30 -4.73 0.99
CA GLN A 238 18.48 -5.38 1.56
C GLN A 238 18.89 -4.80 2.91
N LYS A 239 18.76 -3.48 3.11
CA LYS A 239 19.06 -2.82 4.39
C LYS A 239 18.21 -3.39 5.53
N VAL A 240 16.92 -3.67 5.29
CA VAL A 240 16.02 -4.22 6.33
C VAL A 240 16.29 -5.69 6.67
N LEU A 241 16.82 -6.49 5.73
CA LEU A 241 17.15 -7.89 5.97
C LEU A 241 18.52 -8.11 6.67
N GLN A 242 19.34 -7.05 6.77
CA GLN A 242 20.68 -7.11 7.37
C GLN A 242 20.72 -6.64 8.83
N LYS A 243 19.61 -6.12 9.35
CA LYS A 243 19.42 -5.81 10.77
C LYS A 243 19.06 -7.08 11.56
#